data_AF-A0AAF1A3Q1-F1
#
_entry.id   AF-A0AAF1A3Q1-F1
#
_cell.length_a   1.000
_cell.length_b   1.000
_cell.length_c   1.000
_cell.angle_alpha   90.00
_cell.angle_beta   90.00
_cell.angle_gamma   90.00
#
_symmetry.space_group_name_H-M   'P 1'
#
loop_
_entity.id
_entity.type
_entity.pdbx_description
1 polymer ?
#
loop_
_entity_poly.entity_id
_entity_poly.type
_entity_poly.pdbx_seq_one_letter_code
_entity_poly.pdbx_strand_id
1 'polypeptide(L)'
;MIEPDGSLWYPAKDATRALKDFTMCTWKPKFNMVIATTFKRRAFTRLSSWLKKARDTDQCTDWMLPHVMDGLRQYWNTYKFKAMSEQAKKARDSLNGGSLHTGGAKSIGTITREMISSNSNF
;
A
#
# COMPACT_ATOMS: atom_id res chain seq x y z
N MET A 1 16.00 -28.89 -33.98
CA MET A 1 17.38 -28.75 -33.47
C MET A 1 17.61 -29.94 -32.55
N ILE A 2 18.67 -30.72 -32.79
CA ILE A 2 18.99 -31.92 -32.00
C ILE A 2 20.18 -31.50 -31.13
N GLU A 3 20.09 -31.72 -29.82
CA GLU A 3 21.18 -31.40 -28.89
C GLU A 3 22.36 -32.37 -29.12
N PRO A 4 23.61 -32.01 -28.73
CA PRO A 4 24.80 -32.82 -29.00
C PRO A 4 24.80 -34.22 -28.37
N ASP A 5 23.87 -34.51 -27.45
CA ASP A 5 23.64 -35.84 -26.86
C ASP A 5 22.62 -36.70 -27.64
N GLY A 6 22.11 -36.21 -28.77
CA GLY A 6 21.14 -36.90 -29.61
C GLY A 6 19.69 -36.76 -29.15
N SER A 7 19.41 -35.99 -28.10
CA SER A 7 18.05 -35.74 -27.65
C SER A 7 17.32 -34.74 -28.57
N LEU A 8 16.03 -35.00 -28.82
CA LEU A 8 15.19 -34.14 -29.65
C LEU A 8 14.71 -32.95 -28.81
N TRP A 9 15.06 -31.73 -29.22
CA TRP A 9 14.60 -30.52 -28.54
C TRP A 9 13.08 -30.39 -28.64
N TYR A 10 12.38 -30.51 -27.51
CA TYR A 10 10.92 -30.39 -27.42
C TYR A 10 10.55 -29.12 -26.65
N PRO A 11 10.43 -27.96 -27.30
CA PRO A 11 10.26 -26.67 -26.63
C PRO A 11 9.06 -26.64 -25.68
N ALA A 12 7.98 -27.33 -26.02
CA ALA A 12 6.79 -27.41 -25.18
C ALA A 12 7.04 -28.19 -23.88
N LYS A 13 7.81 -29.29 -23.93
CA LYS A 13 8.08 -30.16 -22.77
C LYS A 13 9.06 -29.49 -21.82
N ASP A 14 10.11 -28.88 -22.36
CA ASP A 14 11.13 -28.17 -21.59
C ASP A 14 10.58 -26.87 -20.98
N ALA A 15 9.69 -26.16 -21.69
CA ALA A 15 8.96 -25.03 -21.12
C ALA A 15 8.04 -25.45 -19.96
N THR A 16 7.32 -26.59 -20.06
CA THR A 16 6.54 -27.11 -18.92
C THR A 16 7.42 -27.54 -17.74
N ARG A 17 8.63 -28.05 -17.98
CA ARG A 17 9.57 -28.38 -16.91
C ARG A 17 10.12 -27.12 -16.25
N ALA A 18 10.48 -26.11 -17.03
CA ALA A 18 10.89 -24.78 -16.53
C ALA A 18 9.77 -24.08 -15.75
N LEU A 19 8.51 -24.23 -16.19
CA LEU A 19 7.32 -23.72 -15.47
C LEU A 19 7.07 -24.46 -14.14
N LYS A 20 7.37 -25.76 -14.08
CA LYS A 20 7.23 -26.59 -12.88
C LYS A 20 8.25 -26.25 -11.79
N ASP A 21 9.40 -25.72 -12.18
CA ASP A 21 10.48 -25.28 -11.29
C ASP A 21 10.44 -23.77 -10.99
N PHE A 22 9.35 -23.06 -11.34
CA PHE A 22 9.06 -21.77 -10.71
C PHE A 22 8.79 -22.04 -9.22
N THR A 23 9.88 -22.03 -8.47
CA THR A 23 9.85 -21.78 -7.04
C THR A 23 9.19 -20.40 -6.93
N MET A 24 7.87 -20.39 -6.69
CA MET A 24 7.13 -19.16 -6.50
C MET A 24 7.94 -18.34 -5.50
N CYS A 25 8.30 -17.10 -5.87
CA CYS A 25 8.97 -16.15 -4.99
C CYS A 25 8.05 -15.88 -3.80
N THR A 26 8.09 -16.79 -2.84
CA THR A 26 7.21 -16.85 -1.70
C THR A 26 7.99 -16.33 -0.52
N TRP A 27 7.38 -15.35 0.14
CA TRP A 27 7.97 -14.78 1.33
C TRP A 27 8.01 -15.83 2.45
N LYS A 28 9.04 -15.76 3.29
CA LYS A 28 9.08 -16.61 4.49
C LYS A 28 7.82 -16.32 5.34
N PRO A 29 7.11 -17.35 5.86
CA PRO A 29 5.85 -17.17 6.59
C PRO A 29 5.91 -16.14 7.74
N LYS A 30 7.07 -16.02 8.39
CA LYS A 30 7.32 -15.01 9.43
C LYS A 30 7.08 -13.56 8.99
N PHE A 31 7.13 -13.27 7.70
CA PHE A 31 6.87 -11.95 7.14
C PHE A 31 5.43 -11.75 6.66
N ASN A 32 4.60 -12.79 6.64
CA ASN A 32 3.24 -12.71 6.10
C ASN A 32 2.41 -11.63 6.80
N MET A 33 2.51 -11.52 8.13
CA MET A 33 1.81 -10.47 8.88
C MET A 33 2.28 -9.07 8.49
N VAL A 34 3.60 -8.85 8.39
CA VAL A 34 4.18 -7.55 8.02
C VAL A 34 3.79 -7.17 6.58
N ILE A 35 3.81 -8.13 5.67
CA ILE A 35 3.44 -7.93 4.27
C ILE A 35 1.93 -7.65 4.18
N ALA A 36 1.11 -8.45 4.83
CA ALA A 36 -0.34 -8.27 4.82
C ALA A 36 -0.76 -6.93 5.43
N THR A 37 -0.16 -6.54 6.56
CA THR A 37 -0.44 -5.24 7.19
C THR A 37 0.04 -4.08 6.34
N THR A 38 1.23 -4.16 5.74
CA THR A 38 1.75 -3.14 4.84
C THR A 38 0.91 -3.00 3.59
N PHE A 39 0.52 -4.12 2.99
CA PHE A 39 -0.35 -4.18 1.83
C PHE A 39 -1.71 -3.57 2.16
N LYS A 40 -2.37 -4.04 3.23
CA LYS A 40 -3.66 -3.50 3.69
C LYS A 40 -3.58 -2.00 3.92
N ARG A 41 -2.53 -1.50 4.61
CA ARG A 41 -2.34 -0.07 4.84
C ARG A 41 -2.21 0.71 3.52
N ARG A 42 -1.31 0.29 2.64
CA ARG A 42 -1.07 0.99 1.36
C ARG A 42 -2.26 0.93 0.41
N ALA A 43 -2.87 -0.25 0.27
CA ALA A 43 -4.06 -0.47 -0.55
C ALA A 43 -5.23 0.37 -0.01
N PHE A 44 -5.46 0.37 1.30
CA PHE A 44 -6.52 1.15 1.95
C PHE A 44 -6.32 2.65 1.73
N THR A 45 -5.10 3.18 1.90
CA THR A 45 -4.81 4.60 1.62
C THR A 45 -5.08 4.97 0.17
N ARG A 46 -4.68 4.12 -0.79
CA ARG A 46 -4.92 4.35 -2.22
C ARG A 46 -6.41 4.30 -2.56
N LEU A 47 -7.11 3.26 -2.10
CA LEU A 47 -8.54 3.11 -2.32
C LEU A 47 -9.34 4.27 -1.72
N SER A 48 -9.01 4.71 -0.50
CA SER A 48 -9.63 5.86 0.14
C SER A 48 -9.45 7.14 -0.68
N SER A 49 -8.27 7.32 -1.28
CA SER A 49 -7.97 8.46 -2.15
C SER A 49 -8.77 8.42 -3.45
N TRP A 50 -8.89 7.24 -4.08
CA TRP A 50 -9.72 7.06 -5.27
C TRP A 50 -11.20 7.27 -5.00
N LEU A 51 -11.72 6.71 -3.90
CA LEU A 51 -13.11 6.93 -3.48
C LEU A 51 -13.40 8.39 -3.17
N LYS A 52 -12.46 9.09 -2.52
CA LYS A 52 -12.56 10.54 -2.33
C LYS A 52 -12.65 11.27 -3.67
N LYS A 53 -11.75 10.97 -4.62
CA LYS A 53 -11.77 11.58 -5.95
C LYS A 53 -13.09 11.30 -6.69
N ALA A 54 -13.57 10.05 -6.65
CA ALA A 54 -14.83 9.67 -7.27
C ALA A 54 -16.02 10.44 -6.67
N ARG A 55 -16.03 10.65 -5.34
CA ARG A 55 -17.04 11.47 -4.68
C ARG A 55 -16.95 12.94 -5.07
N ASP A 56 -15.75 13.50 -5.07
CA ASP A 56 -15.55 14.95 -5.29
C ASP A 56 -15.79 15.34 -6.77
N THR A 57 -15.52 14.42 -7.71
CA THR A 57 -15.76 14.62 -9.16
C THR A 57 -17.12 14.13 -9.64
N ASP A 58 -17.82 13.37 -8.80
CA ASP A 58 -19.06 12.69 -9.14
C ASP A 58 -18.99 11.82 -10.40
N GLN A 59 -17.80 11.31 -10.74
CA GLN A 59 -17.57 10.48 -11.92
C GLN A 59 -17.41 9.01 -11.53
N CYS A 60 -18.14 8.14 -12.23
CA CYS A 60 -17.82 6.72 -12.23
C CYS A 60 -16.55 6.53 -13.07
N THR A 61 -15.60 5.79 -12.52
CA THR A 61 -14.31 5.52 -13.17
C THR A 61 -14.34 4.10 -13.74
N ASP A 62 -13.61 3.84 -14.82
CA ASP A 62 -13.67 2.56 -15.56
C ASP A 62 -13.35 1.33 -14.70
N TRP A 63 -12.64 1.50 -13.59
CA TRP A 63 -12.31 0.41 -12.66
C TRP A 63 -13.47 0.04 -11.71
N MET A 64 -14.53 0.84 -11.64
CA MET A 64 -15.66 0.65 -10.72
C MET A 64 -16.95 0.39 -11.49
N LEU A 65 -17.65 -0.68 -11.12
CA LEU A 65 -18.92 -1.04 -11.73
C LEU A 65 -19.99 0.03 -11.41
N PRO A 66 -20.87 0.40 -12.37
CA PRO A 66 -21.85 1.46 -12.19
C PRO A 66 -22.75 1.27 -10.96
N HIS A 67 -23.26 0.05 -10.73
CA HIS A 67 -24.12 -0.25 -9.59
C HIS A 67 -23.41 -0.07 -8.23
N VAL A 68 -22.09 -0.29 -8.17
CA VAL A 68 -21.30 -0.03 -6.95
C VAL A 68 -21.20 1.47 -6.71
N MET A 69 -20.99 2.25 -7.77
CA MET A 69 -20.98 3.71 -7.69
C MET A 69 -22.34 4.25 -7.21
N ASP A 70 -23.44 3.70 -7.72
CA ASP A 70 -24.80 4.09 -7.28
C ASP A 70 -25.04 3.79 -5.81
N GLY A 71 -24.63 2.60 -5.34
CA GLY A 71 -24.67 2.25 -3.92
C GLY A 71 -23.84 3.19 -3.05
N LEU A 72 -22.65 3.59 -3.52
CA LEU A 72 -21.79 4.56 -2.84
C LEU A 72 -22.41 5.95 -2.79
N ARG A 73 -23.04 6.41 -3.88
CA ARG A 73 -23.77 7.70 -3.92
C ARG A 73 -24.90 7.72 -2.90
N GLN A 74 -25.67 6.64 -2.81
CA GLN A 74 -26.74 6.51 -1.81
C GLN A 74 -26.15 6.55 -0.40
N TYR A 75 -25.10 5.77 -0.15
CA TYR A 75 -24.41 5.74 1.15
C TYR A 75 -23.85 7.11 1.56
N TRP A 76 -23.16 7.83 0.66
CA TRP A 76 -22.62 9.16 0.94
C TRP A 76 -23.71 10.20 1.20
N ASN A 77 -24.92 9.99 0.68
CA ASN A 77 -26.05 10.85 0.94
C ASN A 77 -26.75 10.60 2.28
N THR A 78 -26.45 9.49 2.95
CA THR A 78 -27.01 9.20 4.28
C THR A 78 -26.61 10.26 5.31
N TYR A 79 -27.53 10.56 6.23
CA TYR A 79 -27.29 11.48 7.34
C TYR A 79 -26.07 11.07 8.16
N LYS A 80 -25.94 9.76 8.46
CA LYS A 80 -24.82 9.21 9.23
C LYS A 80 -23.48 9.54 8.59
N PHE A 81 -23.35 9.34 7.28
CA PHE A 81 -22.11 9.62 6.57
C PHE A 81 -21.79 11.12 6.58
N LYS A 82 -22.78 11.97 6.27
CA LYS A 82 -22.63 13.43 6.27
C LYS A 82 -22.22 13.96 7.64
N ALA A 83 -22.87 13.49 8.71
CA ALA A 83 -22.53 13.86 10.08
C ALA A 83 -21.09 13.50 10.45
N MET A 84 -20.64 12.27 10.14
CA MET A 84 -19.25 11.85 10.37
C MET A 84 -18.26 12.66 9.53
N SER A 85 -18.60 12.96 8.26
CA SER A 85 -17.75 13.75 7.37
C SER A 85 -17.60 15.18 7.88
N GLU A 86 -18.69 15.82 8.31
CA GLU A 86 -18.66 17.18 8.87
C GLU A 86 -17.90 17.21 10.21
N GLN A 87 -18.09 16.22 11.07
CA GLN A 87 -17.30 16.10 12.30
C GLN A 87 -15.81 15.95 12.00
N ALA A 88 -15.44 15.13 11.00
CA ALA A 88 -14.05 14.95 10.59
C ALA A 88 -13.45 16.21 9.95
N LYS A 89 -14.23 17.00 9.21
CA LYS A 89 -13.80 18.32 8.72
C LYS A 89 -13.53 19.27 9.90
N LYS A 90 -14.48 19.40 10.82
CA LYS A 90 -14.31 20.21 12.04
C LYS A 90 -13.08 19.79 12.86
N ALA A 91 -12.81 18.49 12.98
CA ALA A 91 -11.64 17.98 13.69
C ALA A 91 -10.32 18.36 12.99
N ARG A 92 -10.30 18.43 11.66
CA ARG A 92 -9.11 18.86 10.88
C ARG A 92 -8.91 20.37 10.91
N ASP A 93 -10.01 21.13 10.86
CA ASP A 93 -9.99 22.60 10.91
C ASP A 93 -9.76 23.12 12.33
N SER A 94 -9.92 22.25 13.33
CA SER A 94 -9.63 22.59 14.72
C SER A 94 -8.12 22.78 14.92
N LEU A 95 -7.74 24.00 15.31
CA LEU A 95 -6.41 24.34 15.79
C LEU A 95 -5.97 23.50 17.00
N ASN A 96 -6.92 22.88 17.70
CA ASN A 96 -6.67 22.05 18.88
C ASN A 96 -6.19 20.63 18.51
N GLY A 97 -6.25 20.25 17.22
CA GLY A 97 -5.93 18.91 16.72
C GLY A 97 -4.54 18.77 16.09
N GLY A 98 -3.74 19.84 16.09
CA GLY A 98 -2.36 19.79 15.63
C GLY A 98 -1.48 19.08 16.64
N SER A 99 -1.44 17.74 16.63
CA SER A 99 -0.21 17.06 17.03
C SER A 99 0.83 17.34 15.94
N LEU A 100 1.42 18.53 16.02
CA LEU A 100 2.71 18.82 15.45
C LEU A 100 3.68 17.86 16.14
N HIS A 101 3.89 16.68 15.57
CA HIS A 101 5.13 15.95 15.79
C HIS A 101 6.27 16.77 15.15
N THR A 102 6.61 17.90 15.79
CA THR A 102 7.94 18.51 15.73
C THR A 102 8.87 17.81 16.72
N GLY A 103 8.60 16.53 17.04
CA GLY A 103 9.63 15.61 17.52
C GLY A 103 10.46 15.22 16.32
N GLY A 104 11.27 16.17 15.82
CA GLY A 104 12.01 16.05 14.58
C GLY A 104 12.78 14.74 14.51
N ALA A 105 12.77 14.11 13.34
CA ALA A 105 13.81 13.18 12.99
C ALA A 105 15.15 13.86 13.30
N LYS A 106 15.94 13.26 14.20
CA LYS A 106 17.31 13.74 14.44
C LYS A 106 17.99 13.80 13.09
N SER A 107 18.54 14.95 12.72
CA SER A 107 19.33 15.04 11.49
C SER A 107 20.49 14.05 11.60
N ILE A 108 20.91 13.48 10.46
CA ILE A 108 22.05 12.56 10.44
C ILE A 108 23.26 13.18 11.14
N GLY A 109 23.50 14.49 11.00
CA GLY A 109 24.57 15.20 11.70
C GLY A 109 24.46 15.17 13.23
N THR A 110 23.25 15.18 13.80
CA THR A 110 23.05 15.01 15.24
C THR A 110 23.36 13.58 15.68
N ILE A 111 22.94 12.57 14.90
CA ILE A 111 23.27 11.16 15.17
C ILE A 111 24.79 10.92 15.08
N THR A 112 25.46 11.51 14.08
CA THR A 112 26.92 11.39 13.89
C THR A 112 27.69 12.01 15.07
N ARG A 113 27.27 13.17 15.59
CA ARG A 113 27.91 13.79 16.76
C ARG A 113 27.73 12.97 18.05
N GLU A 114 26.54 12.39 18.26
CA GLU A 114 26.27 11.49 19.38
C GLU A 114 27.13 10.21 19.30
N MET A 115 27.29 9.64 18.11
CA MET A 115 28.16 8.49 17.88
C MET A 115 29.63 8.82 18.18
N ILE A 116 30.13 9.95 17.70
CA ILE A 116 31.53 10.37 17.95
C ILE A 116 31.77 10.61 19.45
N SER A 117 30.85 11.31 20.13
CA SER A 117 30.93 11.58 21.57
C SER A 117 30.85 10.33 22.44
N SER A 118 30.16 9.29 21.99
CA SER A 118 30.05 8.01 22.70
C SER A 118 31.30 7.13 22.52
N ASN A 119 32.08 7.38 21.46
CA ASN A 119 33.28 6.63 21.11
C ASN A 119 34.57 7.25 21.67
N SER A 120 34.48 8.37 22.37
CA SER A 120 35.58 9.09 23.01
C SER A 120 35.67 8.90 24.53
N ASN A 121 34.90 7.95 25.09
CA ASN A 121 34.94 7.56 26.52
C ASN A 121 35.67 6.22 26.75
N PHE A 122 36.64 5.88 25.90
CA PHE A 122 37.62 4.82 26.14
C PHE A 122 39.03 5.36 25.90
#